data_AF-A0A5M9R7L4-F1
#
_entry.id   AF-A0A5M9R7L4-F1
#
_cell.length_a   1.000
_cell.length_b   1.000
_cell.length_c   1.000
_cell.angle_alpha   90.00
_cell.angle_beta   90.00
_cell.angle_gamma   90.00
#
_symmetry.space_group_name_H-M   'P 1'
#
loop_
_entity.id
_entity.type
_entity.pdbx_description
1 polymer ?
#
loop_
_entity_poly.entity_id
_entity_poly.type
_entity_poly.pdbx_seq_one_letter_code
_entity_poly.pdbx_strand_id
1 'polypeptide(L)' 'MYDNTPPELDELIDQCRALIYAIVTLDSQQPKEILSFVLWQKMDMLYEKHQQDINESAIS' A
#
# COMPACT_ATOMS: atom_id res chain seq x y z
N MET A 1 3.56 -15.41 -10.94
CA MET A 1 4.98 -15.02 -11.08
C MET A 1 5.22 -13.99 -10.00
N TYR A 2 5.95 -14.34 -8.94
CA TYR A 2 6.24 -13.41 -7.85
C TYR A 2 7.38 -12.51 -8.35
N ASP A 3 7.01 -11.41 -8.98
CA ASP A 3 7.98 -10.39 -9.37
C ASP A 3 8.52 -9.80 -8.08
N ASN A 4 9.83 -9.93 -7.85
CA ASN A 4 10.49 -9.40 -6.64
C ASN A 4 10.87 -7.93 -6.82
N THR A 5 10.43 -7.31 -7.91
CA THR A 5 10.59 -5.88 -8.14
C THR A 5 9.75 -5.12 -7.09
N PRO A 6 10.31 -4.11 -6.41
CA PRO A 6 9.54 -3.25 -5.52
C PRO A 6 8.33 -2.71 -6.28
N PRO A 7 7.10 -2.80 -5.73
CA PRO A 7 5.91 -2.39 -6.44
C PRO A 7 5.98 -0.89 -6.77
N GLU A 8 5.53 -0.55 -7.98
CA GLU A 8 5.45 0.84 -8.41
C GLU A 8 4.40 1.61 -7.62
N LEU A 9 4.45 2.95 -7.67
CA LEU A 9 3.55 3.80 -6.88
C LEU A 9 2.08 3.51 -7.20
N ASP A 10 1.74 3.38 -8.48
CA ASP A 10 0.39 3.05 -8.94
C ASP A 10 -0.07 1.66 -8.44
N GLU A 11 0.85 0.69 -8.42
CA GLU A 11 0.55 -0.66 -7.90
C GLU A 11 0.30 -0.65 -6.39
N LEU A 12 1.04 0.17 -5.63
CA LEU A 12 0.82 0.36 -4.20
C LEU A 12 -0.54 1.04 -3.94
N ILE A 13 -0.91 2.04 -4.74
CA ILE A 13 -2.21 2.72 -4.64
C ILE A 13 -3.35 1.72 -4.92
N ASP A 14 -3.24 0.92 -5.99
CA ASP A 14 -4.23 -0.09 -6.33
C ASP A 14 -4.35 -1.17 -5.24
N GLN A 15 -3.23 -1.61 -4.68
CA GLN A 15 -3.22 -2.53 -3.53
C GLN A 15 -3.95 -1.94 -2.32
N CYS A 16 -3.69 -0.66 -1.98
CA CYS A 16 -4.38 0.02 -0.89
C CYS A 16 -5.90 0.09 -1.13
N ARG A 17 -6.33 0.42 -2.36
CA ARG A 17 -7.75 0.45 -2.73
C ARG A 17 -8.41 -0.92 -2.59
N ALA A 18 -7.75 -1.97 -3.06
CA ALA A 18 -8.24 -3.34 -2.95
C ALA A 18 -8.36 -3.79 -1.48
N LEU A 19 -7.38 -3.45 -0.63
CA LEU A 19 -7.41 -3.74 0.80
C LEU A 19 -8.53 -3.02 1.52
N ILE A 20 -8.74 -1.74 1.25
CA ILE A 20 -9.86 -0.97 1.82
C ILE A 20 -11.19 -1.61 1.43
N TYR A 21 -11.37 -1.95 0.15
CA TYR A 21 -12.58 -2.61 -0.32
C TYR A 21 -12.80 -3.94 0.40
N ALA A 22 -11.75 -4.77 0.54
CA ALA A 22 -11.83 -6.04 1.26
C ALA A 22 -12.22 -5.84 2.74
N ILE A 23 -11.60 -4.88 3.44
CA ILE A 23 -11.91 -4.57 4.85
C ILE A 23 -13.37 -4.15 5.02
N VAL A 24 -13.88 -3.30 4.13
CA VAL A 24 -15.27 -2.83 4.18
C VAL A 24 -16.26 -3.94 3.87
N THR A 25 -15.93 -4.83 2.94
CA THR A 25 -16.87 -5.83 2.40
C THR A 25 -16.88 -7.13 3.21
N LEU A 26 -15.81 -7.44 3.96
CA LEU A 26 -15.78 -8.62 4.81
C LEU A 26 -16.74 -8.46 5.99
N ASP A 27 -17.34 -9.56 6.45
CA ASP A 27 -18.16 -9.56 7.66
C ASP A 27 -17.39 -10.02 8.90
N SER A 28 -16.35 -10.83 8.70
CA SER A 28 -15.55 -11.39 9.79
C SER A 28 -14.55 -10.36 10.34
N GLN A 29 -14.53 -10.20 11.67
CA GLN A 29 -13.67 -9.25 12.37
C GLN A 29 -12.18 -9.60 12.26
N GLN A 30 -11.84 -10.88 12.34
CA GLN A 30 -10.44 -11.33 12.37
C GLN A 30 -9.70 -11.03 11.04
N PRO A 31 -10.25 -11.34 9.85
CA PRO A 31 -9.67 -10.89 8.58
C PRO A 31 -9.55 -9.37 8.45
N LYS A 32 -10.51 -8.59 8.98
CA LYS A 32 -10.43 -7.12 8.93
C LYS A 32 -9.23 -6.59 9.69
N GLU A 33 -8.94 -7.12 10.87
CA GLU A 33 -7.79 -6.69 11.66
C GLU A 33 -6.48 -6.98 10.94
N ILE A 34 -6.34 -8.18 10.36
CA ILE A 34 -5.17 -8.56 9.58
C ILE A 34 -5.02 -7.66 8.36
N LEU A 35 -6.09 -7.46 7.59
CA LEU A 35 -6.05 -6.62 6.38
C LEU A 35 -5.83 -5.15 6.72
N SER A 36 -6.31 -4.66 7.86
CA SER A 36 -6.05 -3.30 8.34
C SER A 36 -4.58 -3.11 8.68
N PHE A 37 -3.93 -4.12 9.29
CA PHE A 37 -2.49 -4.11 9.51
C PHE A 37 -1.71 -4.09 8.20
N VAL A 38 -2.09 -4.93 7.23
CA VAL A 38 -1.45 -4.94 5.90
C VAL A 38 -1.65 -3.61 5.17
N LEU A 39 -2.84 -3.02 5.24
CA LEU A 39 -3.12 -1.70 4.68
C LEU A 39 -2.23 -0.62 5.28
N TRP A 40 -2.05 -0.62 6.60
CA TRP A 40 -1.17 0.31 7.29
C TRP A 40 0.27 0.18 6.78
N GLN A 41 0.82 -1.03 6.66
CA GLN A 41 2.16 -1.24 6.11
C GLN A 41 2.28 -0.72 4.67
N LYS A 42 1.25 -0.90 3.84
CA LYS A 42 1.24 -0.40 2.45
C LYS A 42 1.18 1.12 2.39
N MET A 43 0.46 1.76 3.31
CA MET A 43 0.44 3.23 3.42
C MET A 43 1.80 3.79 3.83
N ASP A 44 2.51 3.14 4.75
CA ASP A 44 3.86 3.55 5.12
C ASP A 44 4.84 3.43 3.95
N MET A 45 4.79 2.30 3.21
CA MET A 45 5.58 2.14 1.98
C MET A 45 5.28 3.23 0.93
N LEU A 46 3.99 3.58 0.78
CA LEU A 46 3.57 4.64 -0.13
C LEU A 46 4.14 5.99 0.30
N TYR A 47 4.10 6.28 1.60
CA TYR A 47 4.65 7.51 2.16
C TYR A 47 6.16 7.60 1.94
N GLU A 48 6.90 6.53 2.22
CA GLU A 48 8.35 6.47 2.02
C GLU A 48 8.72 6.70 0.54
N LYS A 49 8.05 6.01 -0.38
CA LYS A 49 8.29 6.15 -1.82
C LYS A 49 7.96 7.56 -2.32
N HIS A 50 6.85 8.14 -1.85
CA HIS A 50 6.49 9.52 -2.17
C HIS A 50 7.51 10.54 -1.63
N GLN A 51 8.07 10.33 -0.43
CA GLN A 51 9.15 11.18 0.10
C GLN A 51 10.45 11.04 -0.71
N GLN A 52 10.77 9.84 -1.17
CA GLN A 52 11.91 9.60 -2.06
C GLN A 52 11.75 10.34 -3.39
N ASP A 53 10.58 10.21 -4.04
CA ASP A 53 10.28 10.88 -5.31
C ASP A 53 10.35 12.42 -5.20
N ILE A 54 9.83 12.99 -4.09
CA ILE A 54 9.94 14.43 -3.80
C ILE A 54 11.40 14.84 -3.66
N ASN A 55 12.18 14.07 -2.90
CA ASN A 55 13.57 14.40 -2.61
C ASN A 55 14.42 14.31 -3.89
N GLU A 56 14.18 13.33 -4.77
CA GLU A 56 14.84 13.23 -6.07
C GLU A 56 14.47 14.38 -7.00
N SER A 57 13.20 14.80 -7.02
CA SER A 57 12.75 15.96 -7.81
C SER A 57 13.27 17.30 -7.28
N ALA A 58 13.62 17.39 -5.99
CA ALA A 58 14.19 18.60 -5.39
C ALA A 58 15.69 18.76 -5.64
N ILE A 59 16.37 17.70 -6.10
CA ILE A 59 17.83 17.68 -6.38
C ILE A 59 18.11 17.82 -7.89
N SER A 60 17.09 17.76 -8.76
CA SER A 60 17.19 17.96 -10.21
C SER A 60 16.86 19.39 -10.65
#